data_AF-A0A091PEJ2-F1
#
_entry.id   AF-A0A091PEJ2-F1
#
_cell.length_a   1.000
_cell.length_b   1.000
_cell.length_c   1.000
_cell.angle_alpha   90.00
_cell.angle_beta   90.00
_cell.angle_gamma   90.00
#
_symmetry.space_group_name_H-M   'P 1'
#
loop_
_entity.id
_entity.type
_entity.pdbx_description
1 polymer ?
#
loop_
_entity_poly.entity_id
_entity_poly.type
_entity_poly.pdbx_seq_one_letter_code
_entity_poly.pdbx_strand_id
1 'polypeptide(L)'
;CNESLMLEKLPACGRTFEEMMKKVDSKKWCNLTEFIMYYDNFTQCTEREANNASCFWPNPLAEGFITGIHKQFFSNCTSEKVHWEDPPDEILITLILIPVLLTCAMITLVVWCSKRSDIL
;
A
#
# COMPACT_ATOMS: atom_id res chain seq x y z
N CYS A 1 -24.26 10.61 14.74
CA CYS A 1 -23.12 9.92 15.35
C CYS A 1 -23.21 9.99 16.86
N ASN A 2 -23.36 8.84 17.52
CA ASN A 2 -23.33 8.69 18.97
C ASN A 2 -21.93 8.21 19.39
N GLU A 3 -21.03 9.15 19.62
CA GLU A 3 -19.62 8.88 19.92
C GLU A 3 -19.43 8.09 21.22
N SER A 4 -20.23 8.37 22.25
CA SER A 4 -20.20 7.65 23.52
C SER A 4 -20.52 6.17 23.34
N LEU A 5 -21.53 5.86 22.52
CA LEU A 5 -21.88 4.48 22.18
C LEU A 5 -20.75 3.80 21.40
N MET A 6 -20.15 4.50 20.42
CA MET A 6 -19.02 3.95 19.66
C MET A 6 -17.81 3.64 20.57
N LEU A 7 -17.47 4.55 21.49
CA LEU A 7 -16.40 4.37 22.48
C LEU A 7 -16.66 3.18 23.42
N GLU A 8 -17.92 2.94 23.79
CA GLU A 8 -18.29 1.77 24.61
C GLU A 8 -18.10 0.45 23.84
N LYS A 9 -18.39 0.43 22.53
CA LYS A 9 -18.44 -0.80 21.72
C LYS A 9 -17.10 -1.19 21.10
N LEU A 10 -16.29 -0.23 20.64
CA LEU A 10 -14.99 -0.50 20.01
C LEU A 10 -14.07 -1.47 20.78
N PRO A 11 -13.95 -1.39 22.13
CA PRO A 11 -13.12 -2.30 22.90
C PRO A 11 -13.47 -3.79 22.74
N ALA A 12 -14.72 -4.14 22.37
CA ALA A 12 -15.08 -5.53 22.08
C ALA A 12 -14.35 -6.05 20.84
N CYS A 13 -14.30 -5.26 19.77
CA CYS A 13 -13.55 -5.60 18.55
C CYS A 13 -12.06 -5.81 18.83
N GLY A 14 -11.46 -4.93 19.64
CA GLY A 14 -10.05 -5.02 20.03
C GLY A 14 -9.74 -6.28 20.85
N ARG A 15 -10.59 -6.65 21.81
CA ARG A 15 -10.42 -7.88 22.60
C ARG A 15 -10.48 -9.13 21.73
N THR A 16 -11.42 -9.20 20.79
CA THR A 16 -11.50 -10.32 19.84
C THR A 16 -10.25 -10.39 18.95
N PHE A 17 -9.75 -9.24 18.50
CA PHE A 17 -8.49 -9.18 17.75
C PHE A 17 -7.29 -9.67 18.58
N GLU A 18 -7.16 -9.24 19.84
CA GLU A 18 -6.12 -9.69 20.75
C GLU A 18 -6.15 -11.21 20.96
N GLU A 19 -7.33 -11.80 21.14
CA GLU A 19 -7.50 -13.25 21.27
C GLU A 19 -7.06 -14.01 20.01
N MET A 20 -7.31 -13.46 18.82
CA MET A 20 -6.82 -14.02 17.57
C MET A 20 -5.30 -13.88 17.44
N MET A 21 -4.74 -12.72 17.80
CA MET A 21 -3.30 -12.45 17.77
C MET A 21 -2.51 -13.34 18.74
N LYS A 22 -3.11 -13.80 19.85
CA LYS A 22 -2.49 -14.79 20.76
C LYS A 22 -2.24 -16.15 20.09
N LYS A 23 -2.91 -16.45 18.97
CA LYS A 23 -2.69 -17.67 18.18
C LYS A 23 -1.52 -17.52 17.18
N VAL A 24 -1.07 -16.29 16.94
CA VAL A 24 0.05 -15.97 16.05
C VAL A 24 1.32 -15.84 16.89
N ASP A 25 2.39 -16.53 16.51
CA ASP A 25 3.70 -16.36 17.14
C ASP A 25 4.12 -14.88 17.07
N SER A 26 4.58 -14.30 18.19
CA SER A 26 4.97 -12.89 18.25
C SER A 26 6.11 -12.53 17.29
N LYS A 27 6.96 -13.49 16.92
CA LYS A 27 8.00 -13.30 15.89
C LYS A 27 7.41 -13.06 14.49
N LYS A 28 6.15 -13.43 14.28
CA LYS A 28 5.44 -13.30 13.00
C LYS A 28 4.46 -12.13 12.96
N TRP A 29 4.38 -11.30 14.00
CA TRP A 29 3.48 -10.15 14.03
C TRP A 29 3.75 -9.12 12.91
N CYS A 30 4.94 -9.12 12.31
CA CYS A 30 5.27 -8.25 11.18
C CYS A 30 5.00 -8.89 9.81
N ASN A 31 4.51 -10.13 9.75
CA ASN A 31 4.11 -10.79 8.51
C ASN A 31 2.60 -10.65 8.32
N LEU A 32 2.19 -9.73 7.44
CA LEU A 32 0.77 -9.44 7.17
C LEU A 32 -0.01 -10.71 6.81
N THR A 33 0.57 -11.65 6.06
CA THR A 33 -0.12 -12.88 5.62
C THR A 33 -0.58 -13.76 6.79
N GLU A 34 0.09 -13.68 7.95
CA GLU A 34 -0.23 -14.51 9.11
C GLU A 34 -1.47 -14.03 9.86
N PHE A 35 -1.85 -12.76 9.73
CA PHE A 35 -2.94 -12.17 10.51
C PHE A 35 -3.92 -11.32 9.69
N ILE A 36 -3.75 -11.21 8.36
CA ILE A 36 -4.60 -10.38 7.49
C ILE A 36 -6.10 -10.68 7.66
N MET A 37 -6.47 -11.96 7.80
CA MET A 37 -7.86 -12.36 8.04
C MET A 37 -8.40 -11.90 9.39
N TYR A 38 -7.55 -11.87 10.43
CA TYR A 38 -7.92 -11.40 11.77
C TYR A 38 -8.07 -9.88 11.79
N TYR A 39 -7.19 -9.19 11.08
CA TYR A 39 -7.22 -7.75 10.94
C TYR A 39 -8.44 -7.28 10.13
N ASP A 40 -8.78 -7.99 9.04
CA ASP A 40 -9.99 -7.72 8.25
C ASP A 40 -11.26 -7.84 9.09
N ASN A 41 -11.40 -8.93 9.86
CA ASN A 41 -12.52 -9.10 10.78
C ASN A 41 -12.57 -7.99 11.85
N PHE A 42 -11.41 -7.60 12.38
CA PHE A 42 -11.30 -6.45 13.30
C PHE A 42 -11.80 -5.15 12.65
N THR A 43 -11.37 -4.84 11.43
CA THR A 43 -11.82 -3.63 10.72
C THR A 43 -13.32 -3.66 10.43
N GLN A 44 -13.86 -4.79 9.95
CA GLN A 44 -15.30 -4.97 9.73
C GLN A 44 -16.11 -4.80 11.03
N CYS A 45 -15.57 -5.26 12.17
CA CYS A 45 -16.18 -5.03 13.48
C CYS A 45 -16.22 -3.54 13.81
N THR A 46 -15.11 -2.81 13.63
CA THR A 46 -15.09 -1.35 13.90
C THR A 46 -16.03 -0.56 12.99
N GLU A 47 -16.16 -0.97 11.72
CA GLU A 47 -17.12 -0.38 10.77
C GLU A 47 -18.56 -0.65 11.19
N ARG A 48 -18.87 -1.89 11.61
CA ARG A 48 -20.20 -2.23 12.13
C ARG A 48 -20.56 -1.43 13.36
N GLU A 49 -19.64 -1.28 14.32
CA GLU A 49 -19.91 -0.49 15.52
C GLU A 49 -20.06 1.01 15.23
N ALA A 50 -19.31 1.53 14.25
CA ALA A 50 -19.53 2.90 13.75
C ALA A 50 -20.94 3.05 13.16
N ASN A 51 -21.36 2.12 12.30
CA ASN A 51 -22.69 2.13 11.69
C ASN A 51 -23.81 1.98 12.74
N ASN A 52 -23.65 1.11 13.73
CA ASN A 52 -24.57 0.96 14.87
C ASN A 52 -24.71 2.25 15.67
N ALA A 53 -23.61 2.98 15.84
CA ALA A 53 -23.59 4.29 16.48
C ALA A 53 -24.06 5.44 15.55
N SER A 54 -24.50 5.13 14.33
CA SER A 54 -24.86 6.12 13.31
C SER A 54 -23.72 7.13 13.04
N CYS A 55 -22.49 6.62 13.01
CA CYS A 55 -21.25 7.32 12.68
C CYS A 55 -20.70 6.79 11.35
N PHE A 56 -20.11 7.66 10.53
CA PHE A 56 -19.40 7.23 9.32
C PHE A 56 -18.12 6.48 9.68
N TRP A 57 -17.72 5.52 8.86
CA TRP A 57 -16.41 4.89 8.90
C TRP A 57 -15.66 5.20 7.60
N PRO A 58 -14.37 5.60 7.63
CA PRO A 58 -13.56 5.85 8.82
C PRO A 58 -13.93 7.17 9.54
N ASN A 59 -13.51 7.31 10.80
CA ASN A 59 -13.63 8.53 11.61
C ASN A 59 -12.50 8.62 12.66
N PRO A 60 -12.29 9.78 13.33
CA PRO A 60 -11.19 9.96 14.28
C PRO A 60 -11.18 9.00 15.48
N LEU A 61 -12.34 8.53 15.95
CA LEU A 61 -12.42 7.55 17.04
C LEU A 61 -11.91 6.19 16.56
N ALA A 62 -12.33 5.75 15.37
CA ALA A 62 -11.82 4.54 14.75
C ALA A 62 -10.31 4.64 14.48
N GLU A 63 -9.82 5.77 13.95
CA GLU A 63 -8.41 6.01 13.69
C GLU A 63 -7.56 5.93 14.97
N GLY A 64 -7.98 6.60 16.04
CA GLY A 64 -7.29 6.56 17.33
C GLY A 64 -7.26 5.15 17.93
N PHE A 65 -8.38 4.43 17.84
CA PHE A 65 -8.49 3.06 18.33
C PHE A 65 -7.59 2.09 17.55
N ILE A 66 -7.66 2.13 16.21
CA ILE A 66 -6.82 1.31 15.32
C ILE A 66 -5.34 1.62 15.55
N THR A 67 -4.98 2.90 15.69
CA THR A 67 -3.59 3.30 15.99
C THR A 67 -3.11 2.73 17.33
N GLY A 68 -3.98 2.67 18.34
CA GLY A 68 -3.68 2.03 19.62
C GLY A 68 -3.35 0.54 19.48
N ILE A 69 -4.16 -0.19 18.71
CA ILE A 69 -3.91 -1.61 18.38
C ILE A 69 -2.59 -1.76 17.63
N HIS A 70 -2.30 -0.90 16.65
CA HIS A 70 -1.02 -0.92 15.92
C HIS A 70 0.19 -0.72 16.84
N LYS A 71 0.12 0.22 17.79
CA LYS A 71 1.19 0.42 18.78
C LYS A 71 1.38 -0.80 19.68
N GLN A 72 0.32 -1.51 20.02
CA GLN A 72 0.37 -2.68 20.88
C GLN A 72 1.03 -3.90 20.20
N PHE A 73 0.66 -4.20 18.95
CA PHE A 73 1.11 -5.42 18.27
C PHE A 73 2.24 -5.22 17.26
N PHE A 74 2.38 -4.02 16.68
CA PHE A 74 3.24 -3.78 15.51
C PHE A 74 4.30 -2.70 15.71
N SER A 75 4.53 -2.23 16.95
CA SER A 75 5.47 -1.14 17.25
C SER A 75 6.91 -1.39 16.84
N ASN A 76 7.34 -2.65 16.79
CA ASN A 76 8.69 -3.05 16.38
C ASN A 76 8.77 -3.56 14.93
N CYS A 77 7.71 -3.40 14.15
CA CYS A 77 7.70 -3.79 12.75
C CYS A 77 8.23 -2.65 11.87
N THR A 78 9.26 -2.94 11.08
CA THR A 78 9.68 -2.06 9.99
C THR A 78 8.78 -2.27 8.78
N SER A 79 8.19 -1.19 8.28
CA SER A 79 7.53 -1.22 6.98
C SER A 79 8.60 -1.10 5.90
N GLU A 80 8.80 -2.17 5.13
CA GLU A 80 9.51 -2.09 3.85
C GLU A 80 8.64 -1.28 2.89
N LYS A 81 8.76 0.04 2.97
CA LYS A 81 8.19 0.92 1.95
C LYS A 81 8.99 0.70 0.69
N VAL A 82 8.43 -0.04 -0.26
CA VAL A 82 8.93 0.01 -1.62
C VAL A 82 8.70 1.45 -2.09
N HIS A 83 9.81 2.13 -2.30
CA HIS A 83 9.82 3.52 -2.71
C HIS A 83 9.52 3.60 -4.20
N TRP A 84 8.23 3.67 -4.53
CA TRP A 84 7.75 3.83 -5.89
C TRP A 84 7.86 5.29 -6.30
N GLU A 85 9.05 5.68 -6.71
CA GLU A 85 9.32 6.99 -7.30
C GLU A 85 9.90 6.83 -8.70
N ASP A 86 9.64 7.83 -9.54
CA ASP A 86 10.31 7.94 -10.84
C ASP A 86 11.82 8.07 -10.63
N PRO A 87 12.64 7.52 -11.55
CA PRO A 87 14.08 7.75 -11.50
C PRO A 87 14.36 9.26 -11.67
N PRO A 88 15.53 9.74 -11.19
CA PRO A 88 15.96 11.13 -11.42
C PRO A 88 15.82 11.55 -12.88
N ASP A 89 15.35 12.78 -13.11
CA ASP A 89 15.04 13.31 -14.45
C ASP A 89 16.19 13.12 -15.45
N GLU A 90 17.44 13.29 -15.02
CA GLU A 90 18.63 13.09 -15.85
C GLU A 90 18.71 11.67 -16.42
N ILE A 91 18.40 10.66 -15.61
CA ILE A 91 18.40 9.24 -16.01
C ILE A 91 17.20 8.98 -16.92
N LEU A 92 16.02 9.47 -16.54
CA LEU A 92 14.79 9.28 -17.30
C LEU A 92 14.90 9.87 -18.71
N ILE A 93 15.33 11.13 -18.82
CA ILE A 93 15.48 11.84 -20.09
C ILE A 93 16.53 11.13 -20.96
N THR A 94 17.65 10.70 -20.38
CA THR A 94 18.69 9.96 -21.11
C THR A 94 18.14 8.65 -21.68
N LEU A 95 17.38 7.89 -20.89
CA LEU A 95 16.74 6.64 -21.33
C LEU A 95 15.70 6.85 -22.43
N ILE A 96 15.06 8.02 -22.48
CA ILE A 96 14.12 8.39 -23.55
C ILE A 96 14.87 8.82 -24.82
N LEU A 97 15.91 9.64 -24.70
CA LEU A 97 16.61 10.20 -25.86
C LEU A 97 17.42 9.16 -26.64
N ILE A 98 18.07 8.20 -25.97
CA ILE A 98 18.87 7.15 -26.63
C ILE A 98 18.07 6.38 -27.70
N PRO A 99 16.92 5.75 -27.39
CA PRO A 99 16.15 5.00 -28.40
C PRO A 99 15.59 5.91 -29.50
N VAL A 100 15.20 7.16 -29.19
CA VAL A 100 14.77 8.14 -30.21
C VAL A 100 15.91 8.44 -31.19
N LEU A 101 17.10 8.73 -30.69
CA LEU A 101 18.26 9.02 -31.55
C LEU A 101 18.69 7.78 -32.36
N LEU A 102 18.64 6.58 -31.77
CA LEU A 102 18.94 5.33 -32.47
C LEU A 102 17.96 5.05 -33.60
N THR A 103 16.66 5.24 -33.36
CA THR A 103 15.64 5.07 -34.41
C THR A 103 15.84 6.06 -35.55
N CYS A 104 16.11 7.33 -35.24
CA CYS A 104 16.48 8.33 -36.26
C CYS A 104 17.73 7.89 -37.06
N ALA A 105 18.79 7.44 -36.38
CA ALA A 105 20.01 6.98 -37.02
C ALA A 105 19.75 5.78 -37.94
N MET A 106 19.01 4.77 -37.48
CA MET A 106 18.67 3.60 -38.29
C MET A 106 17.85 3.96 -39.53
N ILE A 107 16.87 4.85 -39.41
CA ILE A 107 16.09 5.35 -40.56
C ILE A 107 17.02 6.02 -41.58
N THR A 108 17.92 6.90 -41.13
CA THR A 108 18.86 7.57 -42.04
C THR A 108 19.80 6.59 -42.74
N LEU A 109 20.31 5.58 -42.02
CA LEU A 109 21.15 4.53 -42.59
C LEU A 109 20.40 3.71 -43.65
N VAL A 110 19.16 3.31 -43.37
CA VAL A 110 18.32 2.55 -44.32
C VAL A 110 18.06 3.37 -45.59
N VAL A 111 17.67 4.64 -45.46
CA VAL A 111 17.44 5.53 -46.60
C VAL A 111 18.71 5.71 -47.43
N TRP A 112 19.85 5.92 -46.77
CA TRP A 112 21.13 6.08 -47.45
C TRP A 112 21.57 4.81 -48.19
N CYS A 113 21.46 3.65 -47.55
CA CYS A 113 21.78 2.36 -48.16
C CYS A 113 20.84 2.04 -49.34
N SER A 114 19.53 2.26 -49.21
CA SER A 114 18.57 2.05 -50.30
C SER A 114 18.92 2.91 -51.51
N LYS A 115 19.14 4.21 -51.29
CA LYS A 115 19.49 5.14 -52.37
C LYS A 115 20.81 4.77 -53.05
N ARG A 116 21.80 4.26 -52.31
CA ARG A 116 23.06 3.81 -52.88
C ARG A 116 22.90 2.53 -53.72
N SER A 117 22.06 1.60 -53.28
CA SER A 117 21.72 0.40 -54.03
C SER A 117 20.93 0.69 -55.31
N ASP A 118 20.11 1.74 -55.33
CA ASP A 118 19.37 2.16 -56.53
C ASP A 118 20.26 2.86 -57.57
N ILE A 119 21.41 3.40 -57.17
CA ILE A 119 22.36 4.14 -58.03
C ILE A 119 23.45 3.22 -58.62
N LEU A 120 23.66 2.03 -58.04
CA LEU A 120 24.63 1.02 -58.51
C LEU A 120 23.95 0.03 -59.46
#